data_AF-A0A1G5S2N8-F1
#
_entry.id   AF-A0A1G5S2N8-F1
#
_cell.length_a   1.000
_cell.length_b   1.000
_cell.length_c   1.000
_cell.angle_alpha   90.00
_cell.angle_beta   90.00
_cell.angle_gamma   90.00
#
_symmetry.space_group_name_H-M   'P 1'
#
loop_
_entity.id
_entity.type
_entity.pdbx_description
1 polymer ?
#
loop_
_entity_poly.entity_id
_entity_poly.type
_entity_poly.pdbx_seq_one_letter_code
_entity_poly.pdbx_strand_id
1 'polypeptide(L)'
;MGAQDRTEKVLRDMHVLFSKAQPFEGSTKNVIVDKNAMMDLLKELNSCMYDMMEEHELTVKSRDKANREMQKQGDDIVFEATRKAEDIYAASIMYTDKALDNLQEALKESQDAVSKIYDEAIKKIKEETRAVKTNQIELKSHLNDLIDTQKYLRLIDEENMRLLREKAEGSEEDFDAPKYSAPEIRINKDYFAQAGLAIDDDQDLSAGDISGEENGISSEDLDAEYFKWQEEESKTEEKKPGKKGLGGLFGKKH
;
A
#
# COMPACT_ATOMS: atom_id res chain seq x y z
N MET A 1 -23.76 75.31 -10.44
CA MET A 1 -23.87 75.77 -11.84
C MET A 1 -22.48 75.71 -12.42
N GLY A 2 -22.26 74.82 -13.39
CA GLY A 2 -20.92 74.61 -13.97
C GLY A 2 -20.45 75.80 -14.81
N ALA A 3 -19.18 75.84 -15.19
CA ALA A 3 -18.70 76.85 -16.14
C ALA A 3 -19.46 76.81 -17.48
N GLN A 4 -19.94 75.63 -17.89
CA GLN A 4 -20.78 75.45 -19.06
C GLN A 4 -22.16 76.12 -18.92
N ASP A 5 -22.86 75.94 -17.79
CA ASP A 5 -24.16 76.59 -17.54
C ASP A 5 -24.03 78.13 -17.54
N ARG A 6 -22.93 78.64 -16.97
CA ARG A 6 -22.61 80.07 -16.95
C ARG A 6 -22.37 80.61 -18.35
N THR A 7 -21.60 79.88 -19.18
CA THR A 7 -21.37 80.23 -20.58
C THR A 7 -22.67 80.26 -21.39
N GLU A 8 -23.56 79.27 -21.18
CA GLU A 8 -24.86 79.21 -21.86
C GLU A 8 -25.75 80.40 -21.50
N LYS A 9 -25.73 80.79 -20.22
CA LYS A 9 -26.47 81.97 -19.74
C LYS A 9 -25.98 83.26 -20.41
N VAL A 10 -24.67 83.49 -20.49
CA VAL A 10 -24.09 84.67 -21.14
C VAL A 10 -24.41 84.71 -22.64
N LEU A 11 -24.35 83.56 -23.32
CA LEU A 11 -24.74 83.45 -24.74
C LEU A 11 -26.22 83.76 -24.96
N ARG A 12 -27.08 83.29 -24.06
CA ARG A 12 -28.52 83.58 -24.07
C ARG A 12 -28.79 85.07 -23.87
N ASP A 13 -28.08 85.71 -22.94
CA ASP A 13 -28.21 87.14 -22.67
C ASP A 13 -27.72 87.99 -23.86
N MET A 14 -26.61 87.60 -24.51
CA MET A 14 -26.19 88.21 -25.78
C MET A 14 -27.26 88.09 -26.87
N HIS A 15 -27.87 86.90 -27.02
CA HIS A 15 -28.91 86.67 -28.02
C HIS A 15 -30.15 87.53 -27.77
N VAL A 16 -30.58 87.66 -26.51
CA VAL A 16 -31.67 88.54 -26.09
C VAL A 16 -31.33 90.01 -26.38
N LEU A 17 -30.07 90.40 -26.16
CA LEU A 17 -29.61 91.76 -26.38
C LEU A 17 -29.65 92.15 -27.86
N PHE A 18 -29.23 91.25 -28.76
CA PHE A 18 -29.40 91.44 -30.21
C PHE A 18 -30.87 91.43 -30.65
N SER A 19 -31.72 90.60 -30.05
CA SER A 19 -33.15 90.49 -30.40
C SER A 19 -33.95 91.74 -30.02
N LYS A 20 -33.54 92.44 -28.96
CA LYS A 20 -34.22 93.65 -28.46
C LYS A 20 -33.70 94.96 -29.08
N ALA A 21 -32.58 94.90 -29.78
CA ALA A 21 -31.91 96.08 -30.28
C ALA A 21 -32.53 96.62 -31.58
N GLN A 22 -32.47 97.94 -31.79
CA GLN A 22 -33.15 98.59 -32.92
C GLN A 22 -32.36 98.43 -34.22
N PRO A 23 -33.04 98.21 -35.37
CA PRO A 23 -32.37 98.12 -36.66
C PRO A 23 -31.77 99.47 -37.07
N PHE A 24 -30.52 99.46 -37.50
CA PHE A 24 -29.82 100.64 -38.02
C PHE A 24 -30.37 101.00 -39.41
N GLU A 25 -30.85 102.24 -39.56
CA GLU A 25 -31.41 102.79 -40.81
C GLU A 25 -32.50 101.91 -41.46
N GLY A 26 -33.30 101.21 -40.65
CA GLY A 26 -34.37 100.32 -41.14
C GLY A 26 -33.86 99.08 -41.89
N SER A 27 -32.55 98.80 -41.83
CA SER A 27 -31.96 97.60 -42.43
C SER A 27 -32.25 96.37 -41.56
N THR A 28 -32.47 95.22 -42.20
CA THR A 28 -32.69 93.93 -41.52
C THR A 28 -31.40 93.25 -41.06
N LYS A 29 -30.23 93.81 -41.42
CA LYS A 29 -28.91 93.22 -41.16
C LYS A 29 -28.13 93.90 -40.05
N ASN A 30 -28.27 95.22 -39.89
CA ASN A 30 -27.46 95.99 -38.95
C ASN A 30 -28.32 96.43 -37.76
N VAL A 31 -27.78 96.31 -36.56
CA VAL A 31 -28.50 96.54 -35.30
C VAL A 31 -27.66 97.43 -34.38
N ILE A 32 -28.30 98.42 -33.75
CA ILE A 32 -27.64 99.36 -32.84
C ILE A 32 -27.68 98.81 -31.42
N VAL A 33 -26.51 98.60 -30.83
CA VAL A 33 -26.35 97.98 -29.52
C VAL A 33 -25.59 98.91 -28.58
N ASP A 34 -25.93 98.88 -27.28
CA ASP A 34 -25.12 99.54 -26.26
C ASP A 34 -23.74 98.88 -26.15
N LYS A 35 -22.70 99.67 -26.45
CA LYS A 35 -21.31 99.26 -26.42
C LYS A 35 -20.89 98.74 -25.04
N ASN A 36 -21.34 99.37 -23.96
CA ASN A 36 -20.89 99.02 -22.61
C ASN A 36 -21.48 97.68 -22.18
N ALA A 37 -22.80 97.51 -22.33
CA ALA A 37 -23.48 96.24 -22.06
C ALA A 37 -22.92 95.07 -22.88
N MET A 38 -22.62 95.29 -24.17
CA MET A 38 -22.01 94.26 -25.01
C MET A 38 -20.57 93.94 -24.59
N MET A 39 -19.78 94.94 -24.23
CA MET A 39 -18.41 94.74 -23.75
C MET A 39 -18.37 93.98 -22.42
N ASP A 40 -19.32 94.21 -21.52
CA ASP A 40 -19.36 93.51 -20.24
C ASP A 40 -19.79 92.05 -20.41
N LEU A 41 -20.77 91.76 -21.28
CA LEU A 41 -21.12 90.38 -21.65
C LEU A 41 -19.94 89.65 -22.33
N LEU A 42 -19.16 90.34 -23.17
CA LEU A 42 -17.97 89.76 -23.81
C LEU A 42 -16.86 89.44 -22.81
N LYS A 43 -16.63 90.30 -21.80
CA LYS A 43 -15.68 90.02 -20.72
C LYS A 43 -16.12 88.82 -19.89
N GLU A 44 -17.41 88.76 -19.56
CA GLU A 44 -17.99 87.65 -18.80
C GLU A 44 -17.89 86.33 -19.58
N LEU A 45 -18.14 86.36 -20.89
CA LEU A 45 -17.96 85.20 -21.78
C LEU A 45 -16.50 84.73 -21.78
N ASN A 46 -15.55 85.65 -21.88
CA ASN A 46 -14.12 85.31 -21.87
C ASN A 46 -13.71 84.66 -20.54
N SER A 47 -14.19 85.19 -19.41
CA SER A 47 -13.97 84.57 -18.09
C SER A 47 -14.57 83.16 -18.03
N CYS A 48 -15.80 82.97 -18.52
CA CYS A 48 -16.44 81.65 -18.52
C CYS A 48 -15.70 80.64 -19.41
N MET A 49 -15.10 81.08 -20.51
CA MET A 49 -14.27 80.23 -21.37
C MET A 49 -13.03 79.72 -20.65
N TYR A 50 -12.35 80.57 -19.87
CA TYR A 50 -11.21 80.13 -19.06
C TYR A 50 -11.62 79.13 -17.98
N ASP A 51 -12.72 79.39 -17.27
CA ASP A 51 -13.27 78.48 -16.25
C ASP A 51 -13.61 77.10 -16.86
N MET A 52 -14.22 77.05 -18.06
CA MET A 52 -14.52 75.79 -18.75
C MET A 52 -13.28 75.00 -19.13
N MET A 53 -12.23 75.70 -19.59
CA MET A 53 -10.97 75.06 -19.96
C MET A 53 -10.31 74.44 -18.72
N GLU A 54 -10.33 75.15 -17.59
CA GLU A 54 -9.80 74.67 -16.31
C GLU A 54 -10.58 73.46 -15.77
N GLU A 55 -11.93 73.52 -15.76
CA GLU A 55 -12.78 72.39 -15.35
C GLU A 55 -12.53 71.14 -16.20
N HIS A 56 -12.36 71.30 -17.52
CA HIS A 56 -12.03 70.21 -18.43
C HIS A 56 -10.65 69.62 -18.12
N GLU A 57 -9.62 70.46 -17.94
CA GLU A 57 -8.29 69.98 -17.57
C GLU A 57 -8.28 69.22 -16.23
N LEU A 58 -9.00 69.73 -15.22
CA LEU A 58 -9.13 69.06 -13.93
C LEU A 58 -9.85 67.72 -14.07
N THR A 59 -10.91 67.66 -14.88
CA THR A 59 -11.65 66.42 -15.14
C THR A 59 -10.78 65.38 -15.83
N VAL A 60 -10.01 65.78 -16.85
CA VAL A 60 -9.08 64.88 -17.55
C VAL A 60 -8.00 64.37 -16.60
N LYS A 61 -7.35 65.27 -15.83
CA LYS A 61 -6.34 64.89 -14.84
C LYS A 61 -6.90 63.93 -13.78
N SER A 62 -8.10 64.19 -13.29
CA SER A 62 -8.79 63.33 -12.32
C SER A 62 -9.09 61.96 -12.92
N ARG A 63 -9.60 61.91 -14.15
CA ARG A 63 -9.89 60.65 -14.86
C ARG A 63 -8.63 59.84 -15.10
N ASP A 64 -7.55 60.48 -15.54
CA ASP A 64 -6.29 59.81 -15.79
C ASP A 64 -5.67 59.27 -14.49
N LYS A 65 -5.78 60.01 -13.39
CA LYS A 65 -5.40 59.53 -12.06
C LYS A 65 -6.21 58.31 -11.64
N ALA A 66 -7.54 58.38 -11.76
CA ALA A 66 -8.43 57.27 -11.44
C ALA A 66 -8.11 56.02 -12.28
N ASN A 67 -7.89 56.18 -13.59
CA ASN A 67 -7.51 55.07 -14.47
C ASN A 67 -6.19 54.42 -14.05
N ARG A 68 -5.18 55.21 -13.66
CA ARG A 68 -3.90 54.68 -13.17
C ARG A 68 -4.06 53.90 -11.86
N GLU A 69 -4.88 54.41 -10.94
CA GLU A 69 -5.17 53.72 -9.68
C GLU A 69 -5.92 52.41 -9.93
N MET A 70 -6.90 52.41 -10.83
CA MET A 70 -7.62 51.19 -11.23
C MET A 70 -6.70 50.17 -11.89
N GLN A 71 -5.80 50.61 -12.77
CA GLN A 71 -4.84 49.72 -13.41
C GLN A 71 -3.89 49.10 -12.39
N LYS A 72 -3.36 49.92 -11.46
CA LYS A 72 -2.51 49.42 -10.38
C LYS A 72 -3.23 48.40 -9.49
N GLN A 73 -4.48 48.68 -9.12
CA GLN A 73 -5.30 47.75 -8.35
C GLN A 73 -5.53 46.44 -9.12
N GLY A 74 -5.77 46.53 -10.43
CA GLY A 74 -5.87 45.36 -11.31
C GLY A 74 -4.60 44.51 -11.30
N ASP A 75 -3.45 45.16 -11.45
CA ASP A 75 -2.14 44.49 -11.44
C ASP A 75 -1.84 43.85 -10.07
N ASP A 76 -2.15 44.54 -8.97
CA ASP A 76 -1.99 44.02 -7.61
C ASP A 76 -2.88 42.77 -7.38
N ILE A 77 -4.12 42.79 -7.87
CA ILE A 77 -5.04 41.63 -7.79
C ILE A 77 -4.47 40.44 -8.58
N VAL A 78 -3.99 40.68 -9.80
CA VAL A 78 -3.39 39.63 -10.64
C VAL A 78 -2.16 39.05 -9.94
N PHE A 79 -1.28 39.90 -9.41
CA PHE A 79 -0.08 39.46 -8.70
C PHE A 79 -0.40 38.64 -7.44
N GLU A 80 -1.40 39.05 -6.67
CA GLU A 80 -1.83 38.28 -5.49
C GLU A 80 -2.45 36.93 -5.90
N ALA A 81 -3.24 36.92 -6.96
CA ALA A 81 -3.83 35.69 -7.50
C ALA A 81 -2.76 34.72 -8.01
N THR A 82 -1.75 35.20 -8.74
CA THR A 82 -0.64 34.35 -9.22
C THR A 82 0.15 33.77 -8.06
N ARG A 83 0.46 34.58 -7.04
CA ARG A 83 1.16 34.10 -5.85
C ARG A 83 0.35 33.03 -5.10
N LYS A 84 -0.95 33.24 -4.91
CA LYS A 84 -1.82 32.23 -4.28
C LYS A 84 -1.88 30.94 -5.10
N ALA A 85 -1.91 31.03 -6.42
CA ALA A 85 -1.90 29.86 -7.29
C ALA A 85 -0.57 29.08 -7.16
N GLU A 86 0.55 29.77 -7.09
CA GLU A 86 1.87 29.19 -6.84
C GLU A 86 1.95 28.51 -5.47
N ASP A 87 1.42 29.15 -4.41
CA ASP A 87 1.38 28.59 -3.06
C ASP A 87 0.54 27.29 -3.01
N ILE A 88 -0.62 27.27 -3.68
CA ILE A 88 -1.47 26.07 -3.80
C ILE A 88 -0.73 24.97 -4.58
N TYR A 89 -0.04 25.34 -5.66
CA TYR A 89 0.73 24.39 -6.46
C TYR A 89 1.86 23.78 -5.63
N ALA A 90 2.63 24.59 -4.91
CA ALA A 90 3.67 24.10 -3.99
C ALA A 90 3.09 23.18 -2.91
N ALA A 91 1.97 23.56 -2.30
CA ALA A 91 1.29 22.74 -1.29
C ALA A 91 0.83 21.39 -1.87
N SER A 92 0.33 21.37 -3.12
CA SER A 92 -0.08 20.13 -3.77
C SER A 92 1.11 19.20 -4.06
N ILE A 93 2.24 19.75 -4.51
CA ILE A 93 3.48 18.97 -4.67
C ILE A 93 3.93 18.39 -3.33
N MET A 94 4.02 19.22 -2.28
CA MET A 94 4.41 18.76 -0.94
C MET A 94 3.46 17.69 -0.39
N TYR A 95 2.16 17.85 -0.64
CA TYR A 95 1.18 16.83 -0.27
C TYR A 95 1.41 15.52 -1.01
N THR A 96 1.66 15.57 -2.32
CA THR A 96 1.94 14.36 -3.11
C THR A 96 3.24 13.69 -2.70
N ASP A 97 4.28 14.46 -2.40
CA ASP A 97 5.56 13.98 -1.90
C ASP A 97 5.37 13.22 -0.59
N LYS A 98 4.65 13.83 0.37
CA LYS A 98 4.30 13.18 1.63
C LYS A 98 3.42 11.94 1.46
N ALA A 99 2.51 11.94 0.49
CA ALA A 99 1.68 10.77 0.19
C ALA A 99 2.52 9.61 -0.37
N LEU A 100 3.53 9.91 -1.18
CA LEU A 100 4.49 8.92 -1.68
C LEU A 100 5.38 8.36 -0.57
N ASP A 101 5.85 9.21 0.36
CA ASP A 101 6.59 8.77 1.54
C ASP A 101 5.77 7.78 2.38
N ASN A 102 4.51 8.11 2.67
CA ASN A 102 3.60 7.21 3.40
C ASN A 102 3.38 5.89 2.65
N LEU A 103 3.27 5.94 1.32
CA LEU A 103 3.13 4.74 0.49
C LEU A 103 4.40 3.87 0.60
N GLN A 104 5.58 4.50 0.55
CA GLN A 104 6.85 3.80 0.70
C GLN A 104 6.98 3.13 2.08
N GLU A 105 6.55 3.81 3.15
CA GLU A 105 6.50 3.24 4.49
C GLU A 105 5.58 2.01 4.54
N ALA A 106 4.37 2.12 4.00
CA ALA A 106 3.41 1.01 3.95
C ALA A 106 3.93 -0.17 3.12
N LEU A 107 4.62 0.09 2.00
CA LEU A 107 5.27 -0.95 1.20
C LEU A 107 6.37 -1.66 1.99
N LYS A 108 7.17 -0.92 2.74
CA LYS A 108 8.22 -1.49 3.58
C LYS A 108 7.63 -2.36 4.69
N GLU A 109 6.58 -1.89 5.36
CA GLU A 109 5.88 -2.68 6.38
C GLU A 109 5.30 -3.98 5.79
N SER A 110 4.69 -3.89 4.61
CA SER A 110 4.18 -5.06 3.87
C SER A 110 5.31 -6.03 3.50
N GLN A 111 6.45 -5.52 3.02
CA GLN A 111 7.63 -6.33 2.72
C GLN A 111 8.13 -7.07 3.97
N ASP A 112 8.24 -6.37 5.11
CA ASP A 112 8.69 -6.96 6.36
C ASP A 112 7.70 -8.03 6.86
N ALA A 113 6.39 -7.81 6.70
CA ALA A 113 5.36 -8.79 7.03
C ALA A 113 5.45 -10.06 6.16
N VAL A 114 5.62 -9.90 4.85
CA VAL A 114 5.81 -11.02 3.93
C VAL A 114 7.08 -11.79 4.26
N SER A 115 8.19 -11.10 4.58
CA SER A 115 9.43 -11.75 4.99
C SER A 115 9.24 -12.61 6.24
N LYS A 116 8.51 -12.11 7.25
CA LYS A 116 8.22 -12.88 8.47
C LYS A 116 7.41 -14.14 8.17
N ILE A 117 6.36 -14.04 7.35
CA ILE A 117 5.55 -15.20 6.96
C ILE A 117 6.40 -16.22 6.20
N TYR A 118 7.29 -15.76 5.32
CA TYR A 118 8.21 -16.62 4.58
C TYR A 118 9.17 -17.37 5.51
N ASP A 119 9.76 -16.68 6.50
CA ASP A 119 10.65 -17.30 7.48
C ASP A 119 9.90 -18.32 8.37
N GLU A 120 8.67 -18.01 8.78
CA GLU A 120 7.80 -18.94 9.52
C GLU A 120 7.45 -20.18 8.68
N ALA A 121 7.13 -20.00 7.40
CA ALA A 121 6.88 -21.11 6.48
C ALA A 121 8.11 -22.00 6.33
N ILE A 122 9.30 -21.43 6.15
CA ILE A 122 10.56 -22.20 6.11
C ILE A 122 10.75 -22.98 7.41
N LYS A 123 10.49 -22.37 8.56
CA LYS A 123 10.65 -23.02 9.85
C LYS A 123 9.70 -24.22 9.99
N LYS A 124 8.42 -24.06 9.64
CA LYS A 124 7.43 -25.15 9.66
C LYS A 124 7.82 -26.29 8.72
N ILE A 125 8.25 -25.96 7.49
CA ILE A 125 8.72 -26.98 6.53
C ILE A 125 9.89 -27.78 7.10
N LYS A 126 10.84 -27.12 7.78
CA LYS A 126 11.97 -27.81 8.42
C LYS A 126 11.53 -28.71 9.58
N GLU A 127 10.54 -28.28 10.36
CA GLU A 127 9.96 -29.09 11.45
C GLU A 127 9.26 -30.34 10.91
N GLU A 128 8.40 -30.19 9.90
CA GLU A 128 7.72 -31.31 9.23
C GLU A 128 8.73 -32.26 8.57
N THR A 129 9.76 -31.73 7.92
CA THR A 129 10.83 -32.56 7.32
C THR A 129 11.56 -33.40 8.38
N ARG A 130 11.81 -32.83 9.57
CA ARG A 130 12.41 -33.59 10.68
C ARG A 130 11.47 -34.68 11.18
N ALA A 131 10.18 -34.36 11.35
CA ALA A 131 9.18 -35.35 11.76
C ALA A 131 9.10 -36.52 10.76
N VAL A 132 9.08 -36.21 9.45
CA VAL A 132 9.11 -37.24 8.39
C VAL A 132 10.38 -38.09 8.48
N LYS A 133 11.55 -37.47 8.68
CA LYS A 133 12.82 -38.23 8.85
C LYS A 133 12.80 -39.12 10.10
N THR A 134 12.29 -38.63 11.23
CA THR A 134 12.14 -39.43 12.45
C THR A 134 11.21 -40.62 12.22
N ASN A 135 10.03 -40.39 11.63
CA ASN A 135 9.11 -41.46 11.27
C ASN A 135 9.79 -42.47 10.34
N GLN A 136 10.56 -42.03 9.34
CA GLN A 136 11.30 -42.91 8.45
C GLN A 136 12.30 -43.80 9.22
N ILE A 137 13.02 -43.26 10.21
CA ILE A 137 13.95 -44.02 11.05
C ILE A 137 13.20 -45.02 11.93
N GLU A 138 12.08 -44.62 12.55
CA GLU A 138 11.24 -45.50 13.37
C GLU A 138 10.71 -46.68 12.54
N LEU A 139 10.19 -46.42 11.33
CA LEU A 139 9.75 -47.46 10.40
C LEU A 139 10.89 -48.41 10.01
N LYS A 140 12.08 -47.86 9.71
CA LYS A 140 13.27 -48.68 9.41
C LYS A 140 13.69 -49.54 10.61
N SER A 141 13.64 -48.99 11.82
CA SER A 141 13.92 -49.73 13.06
C SER A 141 12.94 -50.88 13.25
N HIS A 142 11.64 -50.63 13.11
CA HIS A 142 10.62 -51.67 13.17
C HIS A 142 10.85 -52.76 12.13
N LEU A 143 11.18 -52.39 10.89
CA LEU A 143 11.50 -53.37 9.86
C LEU A 143 12.70 -54.24 10.26
N ASN A 144 13.74 -53.64 10.85
CA ASN A 144 14.91 -54.37 11.31
C ASN A 144 14.61 -55.32 12.49
N ASP A 145 13.76 -54.90 13.42
CA ASP A 145 13.27 -55.78 14.50
C ASP A 145 12.45 -56.96 13.93
N LEU A 146 11.69 -56.72 12.85
CA LEU A 146 10.99 -57.78 12.12
C LEU A 146 11.95 -58.73 11.40
N ILE A 147 13.12 -58.27 10.92
CA ILE A 147 14.15 -59.17 10.38
C ILE A 147 14.65 -60.12 11.48
N ASP A 148 14.79 -59.63 12.71
CA ASP A 148 15.10 -60.47 13.87
C ASP A 148 13.96 -61.46 14.20
N THR A 149 12.70 -61.22 13.80
CA THR A 149 11.65 -62.26 13.91
C THR A 149 11.94 -63.48 13.05
N GLN A 150 12.67 -63.36 11.93
CA GLN A 150 13.13 -64.51 11.15
C GLN A 150 14.21 -65.30 11.90
N LYS A 151 15.04 -64.61 12.70
CA LYS A 151 16.00 -65.23 13.63
C LYS A 151 15.28 -65.88 14.82
N TYR A 152 14.26 -65.24 15.39
CA TYR A 152 13.42 -65.84 16.42
C TYR A 152 12.62 -67.03 15.87
N LEU A 153 12.15 -66.99 14.62
CA LEU A 153 11.50 -68.11 13.94
C LEU A 153 12.44 -69.32 13.88
N ARG A 154 13.71 -69.10 13.49
CA ARG A 154 14.73 -70.16 13.48
C ARG A 154 15.04 -70.69 14.88
N LEU A 155 15.11 -69.84 15.89
CA LEU A 155 15.32 -70.27 17.28
C LEU A 155 14.13 -71.05 17.83
N ILE A 156 12.90 -70.67 17.48
CA ILE A 156 11.68 -71.41 17.80
C ILE A 156 11.68 -72.77 17.09
N ASP A 157 12.05 -72.81 15.81
CA ASP A 157 12.17 -74.06 15.06
C ASP A 157 13.25 -74.96 15.64
N GLU A 158 14.41 -74.42 16.01
CA GLU A 158 15.49 -75.15 16.67
C GLU A 158 15.07 -75.69 18.05
N GLU A 159 14.38 -74.88 18.86
CA GLU A 159 13.80 -75.31 20.14
C GLU A 159 12.73 -76.39 19.95
N ASN A 160 11.82 -76.22 19.00
CA ASN A 160 10.80 -77.22 18.67
C ASN A 160 11.44 -78.54 18.23
N MET A 161 12.52 -78.48 17.45
CA MET A 161 13.29 -79.67 17.05
C MET A 161 14.02 -80.31 18.24
N ARG A 162 14.46 -79.54 19.24
CA ARG A 162 15.02 -80.08 20.49
C ARG A 162 13.93 -80.73 21.33
N LEU A 163 12.80 -80.07 21.54
CA LEU A 163 11.64 -80.58 22.26
C LEU A 163 11.07 -81.84 21.60
N LEU A 164 11.06 -81.93 20.26
CA LEU A 164 10.68 -83.14 19.54
C LEU A 164 11.65 -84.29 19.79
N ARG A 165 12.96 -84.04 19.88
CA ARG A 165 13.94 -85.07 20.26
C ARG A 165 13.77 -85.50 21.72
N GLU A 166 13.58 -84.55 22.63
CA GLU A 166 13.31 -84.82 24.04
C GLU A 166 11.97 -85.57 24.23
N LYS A 167 10.95 -85.29 23.43
CA LYS A 167 9.66 -86.00 23.42
C LYS A 167 9.74 -87.37 22.71
N ALA A 168 10.67 -87.56 21.79
CA ALA A 168 10.95 -88.87 21.21
C ALA A 168 11.77 -89.76 22.17
N GLU A 169 12.62 -89.16 23.01
CA GLU A 169 13.41 -89.85 24.03
C GLU A 169 12.66 -90.00 25.37
N GLY A 170 11.67 -89.13 25.64
CA GLY A 170 10.74 -89.19 26.76
C GLY A 170 9.40 -89.82 26.35
N SER A 171 9.30 -91.12 26.60
CA SER A 171 8.15 -92.01 26.42
C SER A 171 6.75 -91.40 26.58
N GLU A 172 5.87 -91.79 25.65
CA GLU A 172 4.42 -92.05 25.79
C GLU A 172 3.64 -91.14 26.75
N GLU A 173 2.92 -90.16 26.20
CA GLU A 173 1.57 -89.81 26.66
C GLU A 173 0.86 -88.95 25.58
N ASP A 174 -0.21 -89.51 25.03
CA ASP A 174 -1.09 -88.89 24.04
C ASP A 174 -1.83 -87.70 24.66
N PHE A 175 -1.62 -86.50 24.10
CA PHE A 175 -2.49 -85.35 24.34
C PHE A 175 -2.93 -84.75 22.99
N ASP A 176 -4.22 -84.90 22.73
CA ASP A 176 -4.95 -84.43 21.54
C ASP A 176 -5.10 -82.89 21.59
N ALA A 177 -4.55 -82.20 20.59
CA ALA A 177 -4.60 -80.74 20.50
C ALA A 177 -5.97 -80.28 19.92
N PRO A 178 -6.68 -79.31 20.52
CA PRO A 178 -7.97 -78.87 20.00
C PRO A 178 -7.79 -78.14 18.67
N LYS A 179 -8.47 -78.59 17.62
CA LYS A 179 -8.57 -77.88 16.33
C LYS A 179 -9.46 -76.65 16.50
N TYR A 180 -8.85 -75.47 16.61
CA TYR A 180 -9.58 -74.20 16.51
C TYR A 180 -9.91 -73.93 15.04
N SER A 181 -11.19 -73.70 14.72
CA SER A 181 -11.61 -73.25 13.39
C SER A 181 -11.17 -71.80 13.17
N ALA A 182 -10.76 -71.48 11.94
CA ALA A 182 -10.34 -70.13 11.55
C ALA A 182 -11.37 -69.06 11.96
N PRO A 183 -10.95 -67.90 12.51
CA PRO A 183 -11.86 -66.85 12.91
C PRO A 183 -12.46 -66.15 11.69
N GLU A 184 -13.78 -66.00 11.68
CA GLU A 184 -14.52 -65.25 10.66
C GLU A 184 -14.55 -63.77 11.06
N ILE A 185 -13.89 -62.91 10.28
CA ILE A 185 -13.86 -61.46 10.53
C ILE A 185 -15.16 -60.85 10.01
N ARG A 186 -16.00 -60.32 10.89
CA ARG A 186 -17.23 -59.60 10.51
C ARG A 186 -17.03 -58.09 10.69
N ILE A 187 -17.19 -57.36 9.60
CA ILE A 187 -17.04 -55.90 9.56
C ILE A 187 -18.38 -55.27 9.97
N ASN A 188 -18.34 -54.33 10.92
CA ASN A 188 -19.54 -53.64 11.39
C ASN A 188 -19.89 -52.49 10.43
N LYS A 189 -20.82 -52.75 9.50
CA LYS A 189 -21.16 -51.83 8.40
C LYS A 189 -21.70 -50.48 8.88
N ASP A 190 -22.40 -50.45 10.01
CA ASP A 190 -23.01 -49.24 10.57
C ASP A 190 -21.97 -48.21 11.05
N TYR A 191 -20.80 -48.67 11.48
CA TYR A 191 -19.71 -47.80 11.93
C TYR A 191 -19.14 -46.93 10.78
N PHE A 192 -19.01 -47.51 9.58
CA PHE A 192 -18.48 -46.81 8.41
C PHE A 192 -19.51 -45.85 7.80
N ALA A 193 -20.79 -46.22 7.84
CA ALA A 193 -21.88 -45.34 7.41
C ALA A 193 -21.95 -44.05 8.25
N GLN A 194 -21.74 -44.15 9.57
CA GLN A 194 -21.74 -42.98 10.47
C GLN A 194 -20.50 -42.10 10.27
N ALA A 195 -19.39 -42.67 9.82
CA ALA A 195 -18.17 -41.96 9.39
C ALA A 195 -18.26 -41.41 7.95
N GLY A 196 -19.39 -41.58 7.25
CA GLY A 196 -19.64 -41.07 5.90
C GLY A 196 -19.02 -41.90 4.76
N LEU A 197 -18.51 -43.09 5.05
CA LEU A 197 -17.94 -44.03 4.08
C LEU A 197 -18.97 -45.13 3.79
N ALA A 198 -19.79 -44.94 2.76
CA ALA A 198 -20.68 -45.99 2.26
C ALA A 198 -19.85 -47.02 1.48
N ILE A 199 -19.72 -48.23 2.02
CA ILE A 199 -19.12 -49.37 1.33
C ILE A 199 -20.23 -50.01 0.49
N ASP A 200 -20.18 -49.80 -0.84
CA ASP A 200 -21.05 -50.45 -1.81
C ASP A 200 -20.36 -51.73 -2.30
N ASP A 201 -21.07 -52.86 -2.27
CA ASP A 201 -20.50 -54.20 -2.47
C ASP A 201 -20.14 -54.52 -3.96
N ASP A 202 -20.25 -53.56 -4.89
CA ASP A 202 -20.14 -53.76 -6.35
C ASP A 202 -19.02 -52.95 -7.07
N GLN A 203 -17.96 -52.50 -6.39
CA GLN A 203 -16.82 -51.84 -7.04
C GLN A 203 -15.56 -52.72 -7.06
N ASP A 204 -15.37 -53.42 -8.17
CA ASP A 204 -14.06 -53.97 -8.58
C ASP A 204 -13.09 -52.82 -8.86
N LEU A 205 -12.25 -52.50 -7.87
CA LEU A 205 -11.16 -51.53 -8.01
C LEU A 205 -9.98 -52.17 -8.76
N SER A 206 -10.04 -52.09 -10.10
CA SER A 206 -8.88 -52.30 -10.97
C SER A 206 -7.80 -51.26 -10.66
N ALA A 207 -6.60 -51.72 -10.31
CA ALA A 207 -5.43 -50.91 -10.03
C ALA A 207 -5.02 -50.08 -11.27
N GLY A 208 -5.22 -48.76 -11.16
CA GLY A 208 -4.75 -47.78 -12.12
C GLY A 208 -3.28 -47.42 -11.87
N ASP A 209 -2.47 -47.79 -12.84
CA ASP A 209 -1.04 -47.50 -13.03
C ASP A 209 -0.73 -45.99 -12.90
N ILE A 210 0.17 -45.64 -11.99
CA ILE A 210 0.82 -44.32 -11.92
C ILE A 210 2.31 -44.56 -12.11
N SER A 211 2.76 -44.42 -13.36
CA SER A 211 4.16 -44.25 -13.72
C SER A 211 4.51 -42.77 -13.61
N GLY A 212 5.41 -42.45 -12.69
CA GLY A 212 6.04 -41.15 -12.53
C GLY A 212 7.42 -41.36 -11.93
N GLU A 213 8.45 -40.90 -12.65
CA GLU A 213 9.88 -41.05 -12.37
C GLU A 213 10.22 -40.72 -10.90
N GLU A 214 10.56 -41.76 -10.13
CA GLU A 214 11.21 -41.57 -8.84
C GLU A 214 12.71 -41.34 -9.07
N ASN A 215 13.17 -40.14 -8.72
CA ASN A 215 14.53 -39.95 -8.20
C ASN A 215 14.64 -40.77 -6.91
N GLY A 216 14.88 -42.08 -7.07
CA GLY A 216 15.08 -43.00 -5.96
C GLY A 216 16.40 -42.67 -5.27
N ILE A 217 16.32 -42.14 -4.06
CA ILE A 217 17.46 -42.11 -3.14
C ILE A 217 17.79 -43.59 -2.88
N SER A 218 18.97 -44.04 -3.32
CA SER A 218 19.39 -45.44 -3.17
C SER A 218 19.47 -45.78 -1.67
N SER A 219 19.16 -47.02 -1.31
CA SER A 219 19.39 -47.54 0.06
C SER A 219 20.83 -47.29 0.50
N GLU A 220 21.76 -47.35 -0.44
CA GLU A 220 23.20 -47.14 -0.22
C GLU A 220 23.52 -45.69 0.17
N ASP A 221 22.78 -44.71 -0.37
CA ASP A 221 22.93 -43.29 -0.02
C ASP A 221 22.41 -43.01 1.40
N LEU A 222 21.33 -43.70 1.79
CA LEU A 222 20.75 -43.58 3.14
C LEU A 222 21.65 -44.22 4.21
N ASP A 223 22.31 -45.34 3.88
CA ASP A 223 23.25 -45.99 4.78
C ASP A 223 24.51 -45.14 4.97
N ALA A 224 25.01 -44.51 3.90
CA ALA A 224 26.13 -43.57 3.99
C ALA A 224 25.81 -42.35 4.86
N GLU A 225 24.59 -41.80 4.77
CA GLU A 225 24.15 -40.71 5.66
C GLU A 225 23.98 -41.18 7.12
N TYR A 226 23.53 -42.41 7.35
CA TYR A 226 23.41 -43.00 8.69
C TYR A 226 24.76 -43.10 9.42
N PHE A 227 25.80 -43.61 8.74
CA PHE A 227 27.14 -43.71 9.34
C PHE A 227 27.79 -42.34 9.54
N LYS A 228 27.53 -41.39 8.63
CA LYS A 228 28.04 -40.03 8.75
C LYS A 228 27.44 -39.28 9.95
N TRP A 229 26.15 -39.51 10.22
CA TRP A 229 25.49 -38.96 11.40
C TRP A 229 26.02 -39.57 12.71
N GLN A 230 26.28 -40.88 12.78
CA GLN A 230 26.93 -41.50 13.94
C GLN A 230 28.33 -40.91 14.23
N GLU A 231 29.10 -40.58 13.18
CA GLU A 231 30.39 -39.91 13.34
C GLU A 231 30.28 -38.45 13.81
N GLU A 232 29.24 -37.73 13.40
CA GLU A 232 29.01 -36.34 13.82
C GLU A 232 28.52 -36.25 15.27
N GLU A 233 27.70 -37.20 15.72
CA GLU A 233 27.27 -37.33 17.13
C GLU A 233 28.43 -37.69 18.06
N SER A 234 29.32 -38.60 17.64
CA SER A 234 30.50 -38.96 18.46
C SER A 234 31.57 -37.86 18.52
N LYS A 235 31.73 -37.06 17.46
CA LYS A 235 32.66 -35.90 17.45
C LYS A 235 32.18 -34.70 18.25
N THR A 236 30.88 -34.59 18.54
CA THR A 236 30.33 -33.48 19.33
C THR A 236 30.48 -33.67 20.85
N GLU A 237 30.77 -34.89 21.33
CA GLU A 237 30.95 -35.17 22.77
C GLU A 237 32.36 -34.82 23.32
N GLU A 238 33.40 -34.68 22.49
CA GLU A 238 34.78 -34.45 22.96
C GLU A 238 35.24 -32.98 23.12
N LYS A 239 34.38 -31.97 22.91
CA LYS A 239 34.75 -30.55 23.15
C LYS A 239 33.89 -29.85 24.19
N LYS A 240 34.18 -30.08 25.48
CA LYS A 240 33.82 -29.15 26.57
C LYS A 240 34.96 -28.16 26.85
N PRO A 241 34.81 -26.84 26.64
CA PRO A 241 35.71 -25.87 27.24
C PRO A 241 35.27 -25.54 28.67
N GLY A 242 36.23 -25.59 29.59
CA GLY A 242 36.04 -25.33 31.02
C GLY A 242 35.73 -23.86 31.35
N LYS A 243 34.94 -23.69 32.41
CA LYS A 243 34.63 -22.45 33.13
C LYS A 243 35.88 -21.66 33.56
N LYS A 244 35.95 -20.38 33.18
CA LYS A 244 36.45 -19.20 33.95
C LYS A 244 35.81 -17.96 33.30
N GLY A 245 35.30 -16.90 33.94
CA GLY A 245 35.21 -16.45 35.31
C GLY A 245 34.56 -15.05 35.27
N LEU A 246 33.85 -14.67 36.34
CA LEU A 246 33.20 -13.37 36.53
C LEU A 246 34.19 -12.19 36.55
N GLY A 247 33.74 -11.05 36.01
CA GLY A 247 34.27 -9.70 36.26
C GLY A 247 33.93 -8.75 35.10
N GLY A 248 33.35 -7.57 35.26
CA GLY A 248 32.86 -6.83 36.40
C GLY A 248 32.21 -5.57 35.84
N LEU A 249 31.00 -5.26 36.30
CA LEU A 249 30.39 -3.93 36.18
C LEU A 249 31.20 -2.96 37.04
N PHE A 250 31.82 -1.90 36.49
CA PHE A 250 32.03 -0.58 37.12
C PHE A 250 32.87 0.39 36.24
N GLY A 251 32.45 1.67 36.18
CA GLY A 251 33.29 2.82 35.78
C GLY A 251 32.67 3.69 34.67
N LYS A 252 31.78 4.68 34.93
CA LYS A 252 31.98 6.03 35.52
C LYS A 252 32.71 7.00 34.56
N LYS A 253 31.97 7.89 33.90
CA LYS A 253 32.02 9.36 34.08
C LYS A 253 33.40 9.92 34.48
N HIS A 254 34.05 10.60 33.54
CA HIS A 254 34.49 11.99 33.68
C HIS A 254 34.53 12.65 32.31
#